data_AF-A0A7C5BLB1-F1
#
_entry.id   AF-A0A7C5BLB1-F1
#
_cell.length_a   1.000
_cell.length_b   1.000
_cell.length_c   1.000
_cell.angle_alpha   90.00
_cell.angle_beta   90.00
_cell.angle_gamma   90.00
#
_symmetry.space_group_name_H-M   'P 1'
#
loop_
_entity.id
_entity.type
_entity.pdbx_description
1 polymer ?
#
loop_
_entity_poly.entity_id
_entity_poly.type
_entity_poly.pdbx_seq_one_letter_code
_entity_poly.pdbx_strand_id
1 'polypeptide(L)'
;MSKLGRRRGTSLVEVLVVIVILFIGILVVVSLFPPGFLTVRRSETLTFAMRLAQYELEWWKNNPDNLPEGVLPINDSGDVLDDLFPGPPVKDDAAMAFRRIVGETTRIPFGGWSTGPESGSIYILSHGPVDLRAGHGIAVRGGNLSRRIMDSSDTDGPPAWQTLRPYQYGIDYGEEGDIPLICFRVSNQPRTFYVTCSWWEQTPNGPEYHTTMNMRIDVAAGEGAWKPLPIPANMTTFLGVDRYSDRVSRGFRQLDIGDAWDPDDAYQFKLIDPVVGILAFNPIGYTQTEFGQYLEARIDYDVLDPQIIHEDRRVDERPSSVPSTDPYVIKLTLNRIKQAGVTTEIDGSQYRGLPPLPNPPALGPDLVAVDLETARQVDPTQIRINYKDGYIQFVPDQNGTVHLLARPDQGGVVSVSPAGRTFRLLYKADGDWAVQLMKAYYVYERRGSAPLDYKSYYIDGSNPRRLWFAACNANQSVSVDYDYVVNGETIKIIGENIKLSDVLLPNPVGVIGSDGRLVKWAYADLKYIPARIYAVNGTSVRARVVWRDGERWRNVDLDTTLIRAKQD
;
A
#
# COMPACT_ATOMS: atom_id res chain seq x y z
N MET A 1 66.56 -57.00 -19.12
CA MET A 1 65.27 -57.40 -19.74
C MET A 1 64.14 -57.00 -18.81
N SER A 2 63.37 -55.96 -19.17
CA SER A 2 62.15 -55.54 -18.47
C SER A 2 60.91 -56.20 -19.12
N LYS A 3 59.91 -56.57 -18.32
CA LYS A 3 58.57 -56.92 -18.81
C LYS A 3 57.70 -55.67 -18.76
N LEU A 4 57.29 -55.16 -19.92
CA LEU A 4 56.31 -54.07 -20.05
C LEU A 4 54.90 -54.56 -19.67
N GLY A 5 54.21 -53.75 -18.88
CA GLY A 5 52.85 -53.96 -18.42
C GLY A 5 51.81 -53.82 -19.54
N ARG A 6 50.81 -54.71 -19.50
CA ARG A 6 49.67 -54.73 -20.41
C ARG A 6 48.55 -53.87 -19.81
N ARG A 7 48.46 -52.60 -20.21
CA ARG A 7 47.27 -51.77 -19.96
C ARG A 7 46.10 -52.33 -20.78
N ARG A 8 45.11 -52.95 -20.11
CA ARG A 8 43.81 -53.28 -20.71
C ARG A 8 42.97 -51.99 -20.69
N GLY A 9 42.57 -51.53 -21.87
CA GLY A 9 41.65 -50.40 -22.01
C GLY A 9 40.26 -50.77 -21.50
N THR A 10 39.67 -49.87 -20.73
CA THR A 10 38.24 -49.85 -20.35
C THR A 10 37.38 -49.94 -21.60
N SER A 11 36.52 -50.96 -21.68
CA SER A 11 35.64 -51.13 -22.84
C SER A 11 34.47 -50.14 -22.78
N LEU A 12 34.04 -49.62 -23.93
CA LEU A 12 32.91 -48.70 -24.05
C LEU A 12 31.61 -49.27 -23.43
N VAL A 13 31.46 -50.60 -23.47
CA VAL A 13 30.34 -51.33 -22.86
C VAL A 13 30.36 -51.20 -21.34
N GLU A 14 31.53 -51.27 -20.71
CA GLU A 14 31.69 -51.15 -19.26
C GLU A 14 31.30 -49.75 -18.77
N VAL A 15 31.68 -48.70 -19.50
CA VAL A 15 31.28 -47.32 -19.20
C VAL A 15 29.77 -47.12 -19.42
N LEU A 16 29.21 -47.68 -20.49
CA LEU A 16 27.78 -47.59 -20.78
C LEU A 16 26.93 -48.28 -19.71
N VAL A 17 27.34 -49.47 -19.25
CA VAL A 17 26.66 -50.21 -18.18
C VAL A 17 26.72 -49.44 -16.86
N VAL A 18 27.86 -48.83 -16.53
CA VAL A 18 27.98 -47.98 -15.33
C VAL A 18 27.06 -46.76 -15.43
N ILE A 19 26.96 -46.11 -16.59
CA ILE A 19 26.05 -44.98 -16.79
C ILE A 19 24.59 -45.41 -16.66
N VAL A 20 24.19 -46.56 -17.22
CA VAL A 20 22.81 -47.07 -17.12
C VAL A 20 22.46 -47.45 -15.68
N ILE A 21 23.37 -48.13 -14.96
CA ILE A 21 23.17 -48.47 -13.55
C ILE A 21 23.11 -47.20 -12.69
N LEU A 22 23.94 -46.20 -12.98
CA LEU A 22 23.89 -44.89 -12.32
C LEU A 22 22.54 -44.20 -12.57
N PHE A 23 22.06 -44.19 -13.82
CA PHE A 23 20.75 -43.61 -14.16
C PHE A 23 19.60 -44.32 -13.47
N ILE A 24 19.60 -45.66 -13.45
CA ILE A 24 18.60 -46.46 -12.73
C ILE A 24 18.70 -46.20 -11.23
N GLY A 25 19.90 -46.13 -10.67
CA GLY A 25 20.12 -45.83 -9.25
C GLY A 25 19.59 -44.45 -8.85
N ILE A 26 19.85 -43.41 -9.66
CA ILE A 26 19.30 -42.07 -9.45
C ILE A 26 17.77 -42.08 -9.56
N LEU A 27 17.22 -42.75 -10.59
CA LEU A 27 15.76 -42.87 -10.78
C LEU A 27 15.08 -43.59 -9.61
N VAL A 28 15.69 -44.64 -9.08
CA VAL A 28 15.18 -45.39 -7.92
C VAL A 28 15.20 -44.54 -6.65
N VAL A 29 16.25 -43.74 -6.42
CA VAL A 29 16.29 -42.81 -5.28
C VAL A 29 15.23 -41.72 -5.42
N VAL A 30 15.05 -41.15 -6.62
CA VAL A 30 14.03 -40.14 -6.90
C VAL A 30 12.61 -40.72 -6.75
N SER A 31 12.38 -41.98 -7.10
CA SER A 31 11.07 -42.65 -7.00
C SER A 31 10.76 -43.21 -5.61
N LEU A 32 11.77 -43.48 -4.77
CA LEU A 32 11.59 -43.89 -3.37
C LEU A 32 11.29 -42.72 -2.44
N PHE A 33 11.75 -41.51 -2.75
CA PHE A 33 11.53 -40.30 -1.93
C PHE A 33 10.76 -39.12 -2.58
N PRO A 34 9.77 -39.29 -3.49
CA PRO A 34 9.01 -38.18 -4.05
C PRO A 34 8.34 -37.26 -2.99
N PRO A 35 7.73 -37.80 -1.92
CA PRO A 35 7.10 -36.96 -0.89
C PRO A 35 8.11 -36.14 -0.09
N GLY A 36 9.34 -36.64 0.10
CA GLY A 36 10.37 -36.01 0.92
C GLY A 36 10.85 -34.69 0.32
N PHE A 37 11.14 -34.67 -0.98
CA PHE A 37 11.57 -33.45 -1.69
C PHE A 37 10.47 -32.39 -1.75
N LEU A 38 9.21 -32.79 -1.96
CA LEU A 38 8.06 -31.88 -1.91
C LEU A 38 7.85 -31.31 -0.50
N THR A 39 8.07 -32.11 0.54
CA THR A 39 7.97 -31.66 1.94
C THR A 39 9.06 -30.63 2.26
N VAL A 40 10.31 -30.88 1.88
CA VAL A 40 11.43 -29.94 2.10
C VAL A 40 11.19 -28.62 1.37
N ARG A 41 10.78 -28.66 0.10
CA ARG A 41 10.47 -27.45 -0.67
C ARG A 41 9.32 -26.66 -0.05
N ARG A 42 8.29 -27.35 0.45
CA ARG A 42 7.15 -26.71 1.13
C ARG A 42 7.54 -26.08 2.47
N SER A 43 8.43 -26.74 3.23
CA SER A 43 8.97 -26.17 4.46
C SER A 43 9.84 -24.95 4.20
N GLU A 44 10.65 -24.99 3.14
CA GLU A 44 11.46 -23.85 2.69
C GLU A 44 10.58 -22.65 2.30
N THR A 45 9.58 -22.86 1.42
CA THR A 45 8.67 -21.78 1.01
C THR A 45 7.88 -21.21 2.18
N LEU A 46 7.38 -22.04 3.08
CA LEU A 46 6.69 -21.56 4.28
C LEU A 46 7.64 -20.77 5.20
N THR A 47 8.91 -21.14 5.28
CA THR A 47 9.92 -20.39 6.05
C THR A 47 10.17 -19.02 5.43
N PHE A 48 10.27 -18.92 4.10
CA PHE A 48 10.38 -17.63 3.42
C PHE A 48 9.13 -16.77 3.63
N ALA A 49 7.94 -17.35 3.48
CA ALA A 49 6.68 -16.65 3.71
C ALA A 49 6.60 -16.08 5.13
N MET A 50 6.91 -16.88 6.15
CA MET A 50 6.92 -16.42 7.54
C MET A 50 7.93 -15.28 7.77
N ARG A 51 9.13 -15.35 7.18
CA ARG A 51 10.14 -14.30 7.30
C ARG A 51 9.69 -12.99 6.66
N LEU A 52 9.11 -13.04 5.47
CA LEU A 52 8.56 -11.85 4.79
C LEU A 52 7.42 -11.23 5.61
N ALA A 53 6.47 -12.04 6.09
CA ALA A 53 5.35 -11.56 6.90
C ALA A 53 5.82 -10.94 8.22
N GLN A 54 6.80 -11.57 8.88
CA GLN A 54 7.36 -11.05 10.12
C GLN A 54 8.14 -9.75 9.88
N TYR A 55 8.94 -9.67 8.82
CA TYR A 55 9.67 -8.45 8.46
C TYR A 55 8.71 -7.26 8.27
N GLU A 56 7.64 -7.45 7.49
CA GLU A 56 6.62 -6.44 7.24
C GLU A 56 5.95 -5.97 8.55
N LEU A 57 5.58 -6.90 9.44
CA LEU A 57 4.93 -6.52 10.69
C LEU A 57 5.88 -5.88 11.71
N GLU A 58 7.13 -6.35 11.83
CA GLU A 58 8.11 -5.72 12.71
C GLU A 58 8.42 -4.29 12.25
N TRP A 59 8.42 -4.02 10.94
CA TRP A 59 8.59 -2.68 10.42
C TRP A 59 7.47 -1.74 10.92
N TRP A 60 6.20 -2.14 10.85
CA TRP A 60 5.08 -1.33 11.36
C TRP A 60 5.04 -1.20 12.88
N LYS A 61 5.43 -2.24 13.62
CA LYS A 61 5.54 -2.17 15.09
C LYS A 61 6.57 -1.14 15.55
N ASN A 62 7.63 -0.95 14.78
CA ASN A 62 8.67 0.05 15.05
C ASN A 62 8.32 1.45 14.54
N ASN A 63 7.34 1.58 13.62
CA ASN A 63 6.90 2.85 13.05
C ASN A 63 5.37 3.06 13.19
N PRO A 64 4.80 2.98 14.41
CA PRO A 64 3.34 3.06 14.61
C PRO A 64 2.75 4.44 14.30
N ASP A 65 3.56 5.50 14.39
CA ASP A 65 3.15 6.87 14.04
C ASP A 65 2.90 7.01 12.54
N ASN A 66 3.58 6.21 11.72
CA ASN A 66 3.47 6.22 10.27
C ASN A 66 2.33 5.36 9.73
N LEU A 67 1.68 4.60 10.60
CA LEU A 67 0.68 3.62 10.22
C LEU A 67 -0.45 4.26 9.38
N PRO A 68 -0.81 3.67 8.22
CA PRO A 68 -1.85 4.21 7.37
C PRO A 68 -3.21 4.18 8.09
N GLU A 69 -4.15 4.98 7.61
CA GLU A 69 -5.55 4.89 8.02
C GLU A 69 -6.18 3.55 7.60
N GLY A 70 -5.77 2.98 6.46
CA GLY A 70 -6.17 1.65 6.02
C GLY A 70 -5.45 1.21 4.76
N VAL A 71 -5.61 -0.07 4.41
CA VAL A 71 -5.14 -0.62 3.12
C VAL A 71 -6.32 -1.27 2.41
N LEU A 72 -6.58 -0.81 1.19
CA LEU A 72 -7.79 -1.13 0.45
C LEU A 72 -7.50 -1.96 -0.80
N PRO A 73 -8.41 -2.87 -1.16
CA PRO A 73 -8.35 -3.54 -2.45
C PRO A 73 -8.83 -2.59 -3.55
N ILE A 74 -8.11 -2.52 -4.67
CA ILE A 74 -8.50 -1.73 -5.84
C ILE A 74 -8.40 -2.53 -7.14
N ASN A 75 -9.18 -2.15 -8.14
CA ASN A 75 -9.04 -2.63 -9.51
C ASN A 75 -7.93 -1.86 -10.27
N ASP A 76 -7.78 -2.13 -11.57
CA ASP A 76 -6.82 -1.44 -12.45
C ASP A 76 -7.26 -0.02 -12.86
N SER A 77 -8.51 0.36 -12.59
CA SER A 77 -9.00 1.73 -12.76
C SER A 77 -8.79 2.59 -11.51
N GLY A 78 -8.40 1.97 -10.38
CA GLY A 78 -8.25 2.64 -9.10
C GLY A 78 -9.52 2.71 -8.26
N ASP A 79 -10.60 1.99 -8.61
CA ASP A 79 -11.81 1.93 -7.79
C ASP A 79 -11.63 0.96 -6.62
N VAL A 80 -12.22 1.29 -5.47
CA VAL A 80 -12.18 0.42 -4.28
C VAL A 80 -13.13 -0.76 -4.47
N LEU A 81 -12.62 -1.97 -4.19
CA LEU A 81 -13.37 -3.22 -4.30
C LEU A 81 -13.97 -3.62 -2.95
N ASP A 82 -15.02 -2.93 -2.50
CA ASP A 82 -15.66 -3.12 -1.19
C ASP A 82 -16.19 -4.56 -0.98
N ASP A 83 -16.64 -5.21 -2.05
CA ASP A 83 -17.18 -6.57 -2.05
C ASP A 83 -16.12 -7.67 -2.23
N LEU A 84 -14.83 -7.32 -2.35
CA LEU A 84 -13.77 -8.30 -2.50
C LEU A 84 -13.47 -9.02 -1.18
N PHE A 85 -13.69 -10.34 -1.16
CA PHE A 85 -13.38 -11.16 0.00
C PHE A 85 -11.89 -11.50 0.09
N PRO A 86 -11.18 -11.15 1.19
CA PRO A 86 -9.78 -11.51 1.36
C PRO A 86 -9.56 -12.90 1.95
N GLY A 87 -10.58 -13.62 2.43
CA GLY A 87 -10.35 -14.88 3.15
C GLY A 87 -9.96 -16.05 2.25
N PRO A 88 -9.52 -17.18 2.84
CA PRO A 88 -9.17 -18.37 2.09
C PRO A 88 -10.40 -19.03 1.43
N PRO A 89 -10.24 -19.67 0.25
CA PRO A 89 -9.03 -19.68 -0.57
C PRO A 89 -8.79 -18.31 -1.22
N VAL A 90 -7.52 -17.87 -1.23
CA VAL A 90 -7.12 -16.66 -1.96
C VAL A 90 -7.29 -16.91 -3.46
N LYS A 91 -8.04 -16.03 -4.11
CA LYS A 91 -8.28 -16.03 -5.55
C LYS A 91 -7.31 -15.06 -6.25
N ASP A 92 -7.20 -15.16 -7.57
CA ASP A 92 -6.28 -14.31 -8.36
C ASP A 92 -6.55 -12.81 -8.15
N ASP A 93 -7.82 -12.40 -8.09
CA ASP A 93 -8.25 -11.02 -7.83
C ASP A 93 -7.78 -10.52 -6.45
N ALA A 94 -8.00 -11.29 -5.39
CA ALA A 94 -7.60 -10.94 -4.03
C ALA A 94 -6.08 -10.97 -3.81
N ALA A 95 -5.36 -11.83 -4.53
CA ALA A 95 -3.91 -11.98 -4.38
C ALA A 95 -3.15 -10.68 -4.69
N MET A 96 -3.69 -9.81 -5.54
CA MET A 96 -3.01 -8.60 -6.02
C MET A 96 -3.76 -7.29 -5.69
N ALA A 97 -5.03 -7.35 -5.31
CA ALA A 97 -5.85 -6.15 -5.20
C ALA A 97 -5.51 -5.24 -4.00
N PHE A 98 -5.07 -5.77 -2.86
CA PHE A 98 -4.77 -4.98 -1.65
C PHE A 98 -3.47 -4.20 -1.81
N ARG A 99 -3.57 -3.06 -2.51
CA ARG A 99 -2.44 -2.24 -2.93
C ARG A 99 -2.64 -0.74 -2.74
N ARG A 100 -3.83 -0.27 -2.35
CA ARG A 100 -4.04 1.14 -2.03
C ARG A 100 -3.73 1.42 -0.57
N ILE A 101 -2.69 2.20 -0.31
CA ILE A 101 -2.36 2.71 1.01
C ILE A 101 -3.11 4.02 1.21
N VAL A 102 -3.92 4.10 2.26
CA VAL A 102 -4.69 5.30 2.62
C VAL A 102 -4.09 5.92 3.86
N GLY A 103 -3.61 7.15 3.73
CA GLY A 103 -3.25 8.01 4.84
C GLY A 103 -2.02 7.54 5.60
N GLU A 104 -1.00 7.01 4.91
CA GLU A 104 0.32 6.86 5.51
C GLU A 104 0.75 8.21 6.06
N THR A 105 0.97 8.28 7.36
CA THR A 105 1.09 9.55 8.05
C THR A 105 2.55 9.86 8.30
N THR A 106 2.94 11.11 8.11
CA THR A 106 4.17 11.63 8.69
C THR A 106 3.94 13.04 9.19
N ARG A 107 4.50 13.37 10.35
CA ARG A 107 4.81 14.78 10.62
C ARG A 107 5.80 15.22 9.54
N ILE A 108 5.68 16.47 9.06
CA ILE A 108 6.68 16.99 8.12
C ILE A 108 8.08 16.80 8.75
N PRO A 109 8.98 16.04 8.11
CA PRO A 109 10.29 15.74 8.70
C PRO A 109 11.15 16.99 8.86
N PHE A 110 12.25 16.88 9.60
CA PHE A 110 13.24 17.96 9.62
C PHE A 110 14.05 17.95 8.31
N GLY A 111 13.92 19.00 7.50
CA GLY A 111 14.63 19.16 6.23
C GLY A 111 16.07 19.66 6.36
N GLY A 112 16.87 19.08 7.27
CA GLY A 112 18.28 19.46 7.45
C GLY A 112 18.53 20.96 7.68
N TRP A 113 19.80 21.36 7.68
CA TRP A 113 20.21 22.78 7.74
C TRP A 113 20.73 23.30 6.39
N SER A 114 20.42 22.66 5.27
CA SER A 114 20.90 23.12 3.96
C SER A 114 20.00 24.25 3.43
N THR A 115 20.58 25.44 3.35
CA THR A 115 19.93 26.72 3.02
C THR A 115 19.79 26.96 1.51
N GLY A 116 19.61 25.91 0.71
CA GLY A 116 19.40 26.04 -0.74
C GLY A 116 17.92 25.98 -1.12
N PRO A 117 17.48 26.65 -2.20
CA PRO A 117 16.11 26.52 -2.76
C PRO A 117 15.74 25.09 -3.21
N GLU A 118 16.70 24.17 -3.12
CA GLU A 118 16.75 22.81 -3.68
C GLU A 118 16.78 21.74 -2.57
N SER A 119 16.50 22.15 -1.33
CA SER A 119 16.47 21.31 -0.13
C SER A 119 15.04 21.20 0.40
N GLY A 120 14.58 19.98 0.69
CA GLY A 120 13.25 19.69 1.19
C GLY A 120 13.30 18.73 2.37
N SER A 121 12.20 18.62 3.11
CA SER A 121 12.05 17.63 4.16
C SER A 121 11.74 16.28 3.55
N ILE A 122 12.76 15.42 3.45
CA ILE A 122 12.67 14.14 2.75
C ILE A 122 11.87 13.14 3.58
N TYR A 123 10.95 12.46 2.90
CA TYR A 123 10.21 11.32 3.41
C TYR A 123 10.24 10.20 2.37
N ILE A 124 10.42 8.96 2.81
CA ILE A 124 10.40 7.78 1.96
C ILE A 124 9.16 6.99 2.33
N LEU A 125 8.28 6.76 1.35
CA LEU A 125 7.07 5.96 1.54
C LEU A 125 7.41 4.56 2.03
N SER A 126 6.49 3.97 2.77
CA SER A 126 6.68 2.67 3.40
C SER A 126 6.69 1.55 2.39
N HIS A 127 5.83 1.67 1.38
CA HIS A 127 5.69 0.71 0.27
C HIS A 127 5.99 1.39 -1.06
N GLY A 128 6.50 0.60 -2.00
CA GLY A 128 6.72 1.03 -3.37
C GLY A 128 7.14 -0.17 -4.24
N PRO A 129 7.25 0.01 -5.57
CA PRO A 129 7.04 1.25 -6.31
C PRO A 129 5.62 1.81 -6.28
N VAL A 130 5.50 3.12 -6.44
CA VAL A 130 4.20 3.78 -6.55
C VAL A 130 3.65 3.60 -7.97
N ASP A 131 2.37 3.30 -8.08
CA ASP A 131 1.66 3.31 -9.35
C ASP A 131 1.36 4.73 -9.80
N LEU A 132 1.98 5.13 -10.91
CA LEU A 132 1.74 6.43 -11.55
C LEU A 132 1.06 6.29 -12.92
N ARG A 133 0.51 5.12 -13.24
CA ARG A 133 -0.26 4.93 -14.47
C ARG A 133 -1.55 5.74 -14.42
N ALA A 134 -2.18 5.99 -15.57
CA ALA A 134 -3.41 6.77 -15.65
C ALA A 134 -4.49 6.20 -14.71
N GLY A 135 -5.10 7.07 -13.90
CA GLY A 135 -6.06 6.67 -12.85
C GLY A 135 -5.44 6.39 -11.48
N HIS A 136 -4.10 6.31 -11.40
CA HIS A 136 -3.34 6.14 -10.16
C HIS A 136 -2.48 7.37 -9.87
N GLY A 137 -2.03 7.51 -8.64
CA GLY A 137 -1.13 8.60 -8.27
C GLY A 137 -0.92 8.72 -6.77
N ILE A 138 -0.31 9.84 -6.39
CA ILE A 138 -0.07 10.19 -5.00
C ILE A 138 -0.95 11.39 -4.66
N ALA A 139 -1.74 11.26 -3.61
CA ALA A 139 -2.44 12.38 -3.01
C ALA A 139 -1.87 12.62 -1.61
N VAL A 140 -1.30 13.80 -1.40
CA VAL A 140 -0.82 14.23 -0.09
C VAL A 140 -1.84 15.20 0.49
N ARG A 141 -2.42 14.85 1.63
CA ARG A 141 -3.47 15.63 2.31
C ARG A 141 -3.12 15.88 3.77
N GLY A 142 -3.66 16.94 4.34
CA GLY A 142 -3.61 17.24 5.77
C GLY A 142 -4.70 16.51 6.55
N GLY A 143 -5.05 17.07 7.70
CA GLY A 143 -6.18 16.60 8.50
C GLY A 143 -7.53 16.76 7.80
N ASN A 144 -8.52 15.97 8.23
CA ASN A 144 -9.87 16.10 7.71
C ASN A 144 -10.52 17.38 8.21
N LEU A 145 -11.17 18.09 7.29
CA LEU A 145 -11.99 19.25 7.58
C LEU A 145 -13.35 18.82 8.16
N SER A 146 -13.94 19.71 8.95
CA SER A 146 -15.27 19.53 9.51
C SER A 146 -16.35 19.99 8.53
N ARG A 147 -17.34 19.12 8.27
CA ARG A 147 -18.48 19.40 7.40
C ARG A 147 -19.40 20.49 7.97
N ARG A 148 -19.93 21.34 7.10
CA ARG A 148 -21.10 22.19 7.34
C ARG A 148 -22.10 21.96 6.22
N ILE A 149 -23.30 21.52 6.57
CA ILE A 149 -24.41 21.49 5.61
C ILE A 149 -24.94 22.91 5.49
N MET A 150 -24.96 23.43 4.28
CA MET A 150 -25.39 24.79 3.96
C MET A 150 -26.21 24.76 2.67
N ASP A 151 -27.00 25.81 2.45
CA ASP A 151 -27.79 25.99 1.24
C ASP A 151 -27.01 26.88 0.27
N SER A 152 -26.76 26.39 -0.95
CA SER A 152 -26.03 27.12 -1.97
C SER A 152 -26.84 28.22 -2.65
N SER A 153 -28.17 28.15 -2.53
CA SER A 153 -29.12 29.13 -3.04
C SER A 153 -29.42 30.25 -2.05
N ASP A 154 -29.00 30.10 -0.79
CA ASP A 154 -29.17 31.13 0.24
C ASP A 154 -28.30 32.36 -0.05
N THR A 155 -28.96 33.44 -0.47
CA THR A 155 -28.35 34.75 -0.70
C THR A 155 -28.59 35.74 0.44
N ASP A 156 -29.32 35.33 1.48
CA ASP A 156 -29.76 36.19 2.59
C ASP A 156 -28.68 36.24 3.69
N GLY A 157 -27.46 36.64 3.33
CA GLY A 157 -26.37 36.77 4.29
C GLY A 157 -24.98 36.93 3.67
N PRO A 158 -23.94 37.04 4.52
CA PRO A 158 -22.57 36.93 4.01
C PRO A 158 -22.38 35.56 3.34
N PRO A 159 -21.69 35.51 2.18
CA PRO A 159 -21.49 34.25 1.47
C PRO A 159 -20.85 33.16 2.33
N ALA A 160 -21.19 31.90 2.06
CA ALA A 160 -20.72 30.74 2.82
C ALA A 160 -19.18 30.70 3.00
N TRP A 161 -18.43 31.01 1.94
CA TRP A 161 -16.95 31.04 1.97
C TRP A 161 -16.35 32.13 2.87
N GLN A 162 -17.13 33.12 3.33
CA GLN A 162 -16.69 34.13 4.29
C GLN A 162 -16.99 33.72 5.74
N THR A 163 -18.00 32.87 5.96
CA THR A 163 -18.44 32.43 7.30
C THR A 163 -17.75 31.13 7.76
N LEU A 164 -17.29 30.30 6.82
CA LEU A 164 -16.56 29.06 7.09
C LEU A 164 -15.25 29.32 7.84
N ARG A 165 -14.93 28.49 8.84
CA ARG A 165 -13.63 28.49 9.51
C ARG A 165 -12.57 27.78 8.65
N PRO A 166 -11.26 28.03 8.85
CA PRO A 166 -10.20 27.39 8.05
C PRO A 166 -10.18 25.85 8.09
N TYR A 167 -10.76 25.24 9.12
CA TYR A 167 -10.92 23.78 9.28
C TYR A 167 -12.28 23.27 8.80
N GLN A 168 -13.07 24.08 8.10
CA GLN A 168 -14.43 23.73 7.68
C GLN A 168 -14.58 23.78 6.16
N TYR A 169 -15.49 22.97 5.65
CA TYR A 169 -16.02 23.08 4.29
C TYR A 169 -17.54 23.13 4.34
N GLY A 170 -18.13 23.83 3.37
CA GLY A 170 -19.58 23.87 3.17
C GLY A 170 -19.97 22.88 2.09
N ILE A 171 -21.03 22.11 2.30
CA ILE A 171 -21.62 21.23 1.28
C ILE A 171 -23.13 21.46 1.22
N ASP A 172 -23.63 21.54 0.00
CA ASP A 172 -25.05 21.50 -0.34
C ASP A 172 -25.29 20.24 -1.16
N TYR A 173 -26.15 19.35 -0.65
CA TYR A 173 -26.45 18.09 -1.33
C TYR A 173 -27.48 18.23 -2.45
N GLY A 174 -28.18 19.38 -2.55
CA GLY A 174 -29.25 19.56 -3.53
C GLY A 174 -30.41 18.56 -3.39
N GLU A 175 -31.18 18.43 -4.46
CA GLU A 175 -32.23 17.42 -4.60
C GLU A 175 -31.66 16.07 -5.07
N GLU A 176 -32.48 15.02 -5.09
CA GLU A 176 -32.06 13.71 -5.57
C GLU A 176 -31.73 13.75 -7.07
N GLY A 177 -30.56 13.23 -7.45
CA GLY A 177 -30.03 13.32 -8.82
C GLY A 177 -29.15 14.54 -9.10
N ASP A 178 -29.11 15.53 -8.21
CA ASP A 178 -28.20 16.67 -8.35
C ASP A 178 -26.75 16.32 -7.97
N ILE A 179 -25.79 16.94 -8.64
CA ILE A 179 -24.39 16.92 -8.21
C ILE A 179 -24.26 17.89 -7.03
N PRO A 180 -23.84 17.44 -5.83
CA PRO A 180 -23.65 18.33 -4.69
C PRO A 180 -22.67 19.46 -5.00
N LEU A 181 -22.95 20.62 -4.43
CA LEU A 181 -22.07 21.78 -4.48
C LEU A 181 -21.24 21.84 -3.20
N ILE A 182 -19.97 22.20 -3.33
CA ILE A 182 -19.02 22.36 -2.23
C ILE A 182 -18.40 23.74 -2.28
N CYS A 183 -18.14 24.34 -1.11
CA CYS A 183 -17.39 25.58 -1.00
C CYS A 183 -16.39 25.55 0.17
N PHE A 184 -15.40 26.43 0.07
CA PHE A 184 -14.28 26.51 1.00
C PHE A 184 -14.10 27.94 1.49
N ARG A 185 -13.45 28.10 2.65
CA ARG A 185 -13.05 29.43 3.12
C ARG A 185 -12.08 30.08 2.12
N VAL A 186 -12.31 31.36 1.82
CA VAL A 186 -11.39 32.15 0.97
C VAL A 186 -10.00 32.20 1.61
N SER A 187 -8.97 32.03 0.77
CA SER A 187 -7.56 32.04 1.14
C SER A 187 -6.79 32.99 0.22
N ASN A 188 -5.79 33.69 0.75
CA ASN A 188 -4.91 34.55 -0.07
C ASN A 188 -3.90 33.75 -0.90
N GLN A 189 -3.78 32.46 -0.62
CA GLN A 189 -2.94 31.51 -1.35
C GLN A 189 -3.82 30.51 -2.09
N PRO A 190 -3.40 29.99 -3.26
CA PRO A 190 -4.10 28.90 -3.92
C PRO A 190 -4.16 27.67 -3.01
N ARG A 191 -5.24 26.91 -3.10
CA ARG A 191 -5.48 25.72 -2.28
C ARG A 191 -5.94 24.57 -3.14
N THR A 192 -5.40 23.40 -2.84
CA THR A 192 -5.93 22.12 -3.33
C THR A 192 -6.70 21.47 -2.20
N PHE A 193 -7.82 20.82 -2.51
CA PHE A 193 -8.59 20.00 -1.58
C PHE A 193 -8.81 18.62 -2.20
N TYR A 194 -8.79 17.60 -1.36
CA TYR A 194 -9.10 16.23 -1.75
C TYR A 194 -10.42 15.82 -1.12
N VAL A 195 -11.33 15.32 -1.96
CA VAL A 195 -12.64 14.82 -1.56
C VAL A 195 -12.68 13.31 -1.79
N THR A 196 -13.19 12.59 -0.79
CA THR A 196 -13.61 11.20 -0.93
C THR A 196 -15.11 11.17 -0.73
N CYS A 197 -15.87 10.58 -1.64
CA CYS A 197 -17.29 10.34 -1.44
C CYS A 197 -17.73 9.09 -2.20
N SER A 198 -18.96 8.69 -1.95
CA SER A 198 -19.58 7.55 -2.59
C SER A 198 -20.91 7.95 -3.23
N TRP A 199 -21.28 7.30 -4.33
CA TRP A 199 -22.47 7.64 -5.10
C TRP A 199 -23.08 6.42 -5.78
N TRP A 200 -24.27 6.63 -6.33
CA TRP A 200 -25.03 5.62 -7.06
C TRP A 200 -25.11 5.94 -8.54
N GLU A 201 -24.97 4.90 -9.37
CA GLU A 201 -25.14 4.99 -10.81
C GLU A 201 -26.01 3.85 -11.34
N GLN A 202 -26.93 4.16 -12.25
CA GLN A 202 -27.78 3.19 -12.92
C GLN A 202 -27.01 2.50 -14.04
N THR A 203 -26.78 1.19 -13.93
CA THR A 203 -26.20 0.38 -15.01
C THR A 203 -27.27 -0.53 -15.65
N PRO A 204 -26.96 -1.19 -16.78
CA PRO A 204 -27.86 -2.18 -17.38
C PRO A 204 -28.22 -3.34 -16.44
N ASN A 205 -27.39 -3.62 -15.43
CA ASN A 205 -27.59 -4.70 -14.47
C ASN A 205 -28.28 -4.24 -13.17
N GLY A 206 -28.57 -2.93 -13.04
CA GLY A 206 -29.15 -2.33 -11.84
C GLY A 206 -28.31 -1.17 -11.29
N PRO A 207 -28.73 -0.54 -10.19
CA PRO A 207 -27.93 0.47 -9.50
C PRO A 207 -26.61 -0.13 -8.97
N GLU A 208 -25.49 0.48 -9.34
CA GLU A 208 -24.16 0.17 -8.83
C GLU A 208 -23.70 1.27 -7.88
N TYR A 209 -22.96 0.86 -6.84
CA TYR A 209 -22.43 1.75 -5.82
C TYR A 209 -20.94 1.95 -6.03
N HIS A 210 -20.53 3.21 -6.10
CA HIS A 210 -19.15 3.60 -6.38
C HIS A 210 -18.58 4.41 -5.22
N THR A 211 -17.31 4.16 -4.91
CA THR A 211 -16.54 4.95 -3.96
C THR A 211 -15.23 5.38 -4.60
N THR A 212 -15.02 6.69 -4.71
CA THR A 212 -13.76 7.24 -5.22
C THR A 212 -13.11 8.13 -4.18
N MET A 213 -11.80 7.97 -4.07
CA MET A 213 -10.95 8.70 -3.16
C MET A 213 -10.17 9.77 -3.91
N ASN A 214 -9.75 10.80 -3.18
CA ASN A 214 -8.81 11.82 -3.67
C ASN A 214 -9.25 12.56 -4.94
N MET A 215 -10.55 12.77 -5.09
CA MET A 215 -11.08 13.69 -6.09
C MET A 215 -10.57 15.10 -5.79
N ARG A 216 -9.81 15.66 -6.74
CA ARG A 216 -9.08 16.92 -6.56
C ARG A 216 -9.96 18.12 -6.90
N ILE A 217 -9.95 19.12 -6.03
CA ILE A 217 -10.56 20.43 -6.27
C ILE A 217 -9.50 21.51 -6.04
N ASP A 218 -9.18 22.25 -7.10
CA ASP A 218 -8.29 23.42 -7.01
C ASP A 218 -9.12 24.70 -6.86
N VAL A 219 -8.69 25.54 -5.92
CA VAL A 219 -9.28 26.84 -5.57
C VAL A 219 -8.19 27.90 -5.71
N ALA A 220 -8.42 28.89 -6.57
CA ALA A 220 -7.48 29.98 -6.80
C ALA A 220 -7.38 30.91 -5.58
N ALA A 221 -6.29 31.66 -5.50
CA ALA A 221 -6.13 32.69 -4.48
C ALA A 221 -7.27 33.73 -4.58
N GLY A 222 -7.90 34.04 -3.44
CA GLY A 222 -9.02 34.96 -3.35
C GLY A 222 -10.35 34.39 -3.86
N GLU A 223 -10.39 33.15 -4.36
CA GLU A 223 -11.61 32.55 -4.89
C GLU A 223 -12.58 32.16 -3.76
N GLY A 224 -13.84 32.57 -3.91
CA GLY A 224 -14.95 32.17 -3.05
C GLY A 224 -16.17 31.90 -3.92
N ALA A 225 -16.48 30.63 -4.12
CA ALA A 225 -17.61 30.18 -4.92
C ALA A 225 -18.04 28.77 -4.51
N TRP A 226 -19.29 28.44 -4.83
CA TRP A 226 -19.75 27.06 -4.88
C TRP A 226 -19.19 26.38 -6.13
N LYS A 227 -18.65 25.17 -5.97
CA LYS A 227 -18.13 24.32 -7.04
C LYS A 227 -18.86 22.98 -7.04
N PRO A 228 -19.18 22.38 -8.19
CA PRO A 228 -19.69 21.01 -8.21
C PRO A 228 -18.64 20.02 -7.72
N LEU A 229 -19.06 18.97 -7.03
CA LEU A 229 -18.19 17.83 -6.76
C LEU A 229 -17.73 17.20 -8.09
N PRO A 230 -16.42 16.94 -8.28
CA PRO A 230 -15.90 16.40 -9.54
C PRO A 230 -16.08 14.87 -9.59
N ILE A 231 -17.33 14.42 -9.51
CA ILE A 231 -17.70 13.01 -9.51
C ILE A 231 -17.49 12.46 -10.94
N PRO A 232 -16.72 11.37 -11.10
CA PRO A 232 -16.48 10.75 -12.41
C PRO A 232 -17.66 9.87 -12.85
N ALA A 233 -18.89 10.36 -12.74
CA ALA A 233 -20.10 9.63 -13.11
C ALA A 233 -20.57 10.00 -14.53
N ASN A 234 -21.24 9.07 -15.20
CA ASN A 234 -22.04 9.44 -16.36
C ASN A 234 -23.35 10.09 -15.85
N MET A 235 -23.53 11.37 -16.18
CA MET A 235 -24.65 12.16 -15.66
C MET A 235 -26.03 11.69 -16.15
N THR A 236 -26.08 10.86 -17.19
CA THR A 236 -27.36 10.26 -17.65
C THR A 236 -27.81 9.07 -16.81
N THR A 237 -26.88 8.50 -16.03
CA THR A 237 -27.08 7.32 -15.19
C THR A 237 -26.87 7.63 -13.71
N PHE A 238 -26.35 8.81 -13.38
CA PHE A 238 -26.14 9.24 -11.99
C PHE A 238 -27.46 9.34 -11.21
N LEU A 239 -27.50 8.69 -10.04
CA LEU A 239 -28.68 8.66 -9.17
C LEU A 239 -28.55 9.57 -7.94
N GLY A 240 -27.34 10.02 -7.61
CA GLY A 240 -27.07 10.90 -6.48
C GLY A 240 -25.86 10.48 -5.64
N VAL A 241 -25.30 11.44 -4.90
CA VAL A 241 -24.30 11.17 -3.86
C VAL A 241 -24.97 10.61 -2.62
N ASP A 242 -24.31 9.63 -2.02
CA ASP A 242 -24.70 9.15 -0.71
C ASP A 242 -24.40 10.22 0.35
N ARG A 243 -25.45 10.81 0.91
CA ARG A 243 -25.34 11.92 1.85
C ARG A 243 -24.47 11.49 3.05
N TYR A 244 -23.66 12.42 3.53
CA TYR A 244 -22.70 12.22 4.63
C TYR A 244 -21.50 11.30 4.31
N SER A 245 -21.41 10.69 3.13
CA SER A 245 -20.24 9.88 2.73
C SER A 245 -18.99 10.72 2.43
N ASP A 246 -19.18 12.01 2.17
CA ASP A 246 -18.13 12.96 1.81
C ASP A 246 -17.15 13.21 2.95
N ARG A 247 -15.86 13.18 2.62
CA ARG A 247 -14.76 13.53 3.51
C ARG A 247 -13.78 14.39 2.76
N VAL A 248 -13.41 15.52 3.36
CA VAL A 248 -12.63 16.56 2.70
C VAL A 248 -11.40 16.86 3.53
N SER A 249 -10.24 16.95 2.87
CA SER A 249 -8.98 17.37 3.49
C SER A 249 -8.33 18.46 2.65
N ARG A 250 -7.57 19.35 3.29
CA ARG A 250 -6.68 20.26 2.55
C ARG A 250 -5.57 19.43 1.92
N GLY A 251 -5.33 19.62 0.63
CA GLY A 251 -4.26 18.96 -0.13
C GLY A 251 -2.97 19.76 -0.08
N PHE A 252 -1.84 19.06 -0.13
CA PHE A 252 -0.57 19.65 -0.49
C PHE A 252 -0.50 19.75 -2.02
N ARG A 253 -0.03 20.88 -2.51
CA ARG A 253 0.19 21.12 -3.93
C ARG A 253 1.50 20.46 -4.36
N GLN A 254 1.44 19.63 -5.38
CA GLN A 254 2.63 19.09 -6.01
C GLN A 254 3.34 20.19 -6.81
N LEU A 255 4.65 20.31 -6.62
CA LEU A 255 5.54 21.15 -7.42
C LEU A 255 6.37 20.26 -8.34
N ASP A 256 6.83 20.82 -9.46
CA ASP A 256 7.88 20.19 -10.23
C ASP A 256 9.20 20.19 -9.42
N ILE A 257 10.04 19.20 -9.69
CA ILE A 257 11.28 19.00 -8.91
C ILE A 257 12.16 20.27 -8.89
N GLY A 258 12.21 21.00 -10.02
CA GLY A 258 13.00 22.23 -10.18
C GLY A 258 12.35 23.51 -9.65
N ASP A 259 11.07 23.49 -9.26
CA ASP A 259 10.37 24.71 -8.81
C ASP A 259 10.84 25.16 -7.43
N ALA A 260 10.86 26.47 -7.18
CA ALA A 260 11.15 26.99 -5.85
C ALA A 260 9.98 26.72 -4.88
N TRP A 261 10.31 26.46 -3.61
CA TRP A 261 9.31 26.46 -2.54
C TRP A 261 8.73 27.85 -2.33
N ASP A 262 7.44 27.94 -2.05
CA ASP A 262 6.82 29.18 -1.58
C ASP A 262 7.14 29.37 -0.09
N PRO A 263 7.75 30.49 0.31
CA PRO A 263 8.10 30.74 1.71
C PRO A 263 6.87 30.93 2.63
N ASP A 264 5.68 31.19 2.07
CA ASP A 264 4.45 31.48 2.80
C ASP A 264 3.43 30.34 2.76
N ASP A 265 3.74 29.22 2.08
CA ASP A 265 2.81 28.10 1.88
C ASP A 265 3.43 26.74 2.21
N ALA A 266 3.12 26.24 3.40
CA ALA A 266 3.61 24.95 3.90
C ALA A 266 3.00 23.74 3.19
N TYR A 267 1.89 23.94 2.47
CA TYR A 267 1.14 22.89 1.78
C TYR A 267 1.73 22.56 0.41
N GLN A 268 3.02 22.25 0.35
CA GLN A 268 3.73 21.94 -0.89
C GLN A 268 4.61 20.70 -0.75
N PHE A 269 4.64 19.90 -1.81
CA PHE A 269 5.53 18.74 -1.89
C PHE A 269 6.06 18.53 -3.30
N LYS A 270 7.15 17.77 -3.43
CA LYS A 270 7.74 17.30 -4.68
C LYS A 270 7.84 15.78 -4.63
N LEU A 271 7.53 15.13 -5.75
CA LEU A 271 7.79 13.70 -5.94
C LEU A 271 9.19 13.56 -6.55
N ILE A 272 10.16 13.13 -5.74
CA ILE A 272 11.58 13.05 -6.11
C ILE A 272 11.88 11.78 -6.88
N ASP A 273 11.38 10.64 -6.40
CA ASP A 273 11.57 9.34 -7.06
C ASP A 273 10.32 8.46 -6.88
N PRO A 274 9.61 8.14 -7.97
CA PRO A 274 8.39 7.33 -7.90
C PRO A 274 8.66 5.83 -7.69
N VAL A 275 9.85 5.33 -8.00
CA VAL A 275 10.20 3.91 -7.88
C VAL A 275 10.24 3.45 -6.43
N VAL A 276 10.59 4.37 -5.53
CA VAL A 276 10.70 4.08 -4.09
C VAL A 276 9.70 4.90 -3.29
N GLY A 277 9.02 5.85 -3.94
CA GLY A 277 8.11 6.76 -3.26
C GLY A 277 8.86 7.79 -2.40
N ILE A 278 9.84 8.49 -2.96
CA ILE A 278 10.59 9.53 -2.25
C ILE A 278 9.89 10.87 -2.46
N LEU A 279 9.46 11.47 -1.37
CA LEU A 279 8.81 12.78 -1.32
C LEU A 279 9.74 13.79 -0.65
N ALA A 280 9.64 15.04 -1.08
CA ALA A 280 10.20 16.18 -0.37
C ALA A 280 9.05 17.14 -0.02
N PHE A 281 8.93 17.52 1.24
CA PHE A 281 7.97 18.54 1.69
C PHE A 281 8.64 19.89 1.83
N ASN A 282 7.87 20.97 1.69
CA ASN A 282 8.36 22.32 2.00
C ASN A 282 8.88 22.36 3.46
N PRO A 283 10.16 22.70 3.68
CA PRO A 283 10.77 22.70 5.01
C PRO A 283 10.06 23.54 6.07
N ILE A 284 9.39 24.63 5.67
CA ILE A 284 8.65 25.47 6.63
C ILE A 284 7.54 24.68 7.32
N GLY A 285 7.04 23.61 6.71
CA GLY A 285 6.02 22.73 7.28
C GLY A 285 6.44 22.04 8.59
N TYR A 286 7.73 21.85 8.84
CA TYR A 286 8.26 21.20 10.06
C TYR A 286 7.83 21.91 11.36
N THR A 287 7.81 23.24 11.32
CA THR A 287 7.43 24.10 12.46
C THR A 287 5.99 24.56 12.43
N GLN A 288 5.26 24.28 11.34
CA GLN A 288 3.89 24.75 11.18
C GLN A 288 2.92 23.92 12.02
N THR A 289 1.90 24.59 12.51
CA THR A 289 0.81 23.96 13.25
C THR A 289 -0.50 24.19 12.54
N GLU A 290 -1.31 23.15 12.43
CA GLU A 290 -2.68 23.21 11.98
C GLU A 290 -3.61 22.80 13.12
N PHE A 291 -4.57 23.68 13.45
CA PHE A 291 -5.58 23.45 14.49
C PHE A 291 -5.01 23.10 15.88
N GLY A 292 -3.81 23.59 16.18
CA GLY A 292 -3.12 23.34 17.45
C GLY A 292 -2.22 22.10 17.46
N GLN A 293 -2.18 21.33 16.38
CA GLN A 293 -1.29 20.19 16.20
C GLN A 293 -0.22 20.51 15.15
N TYR A 294 0.92 19.80 15.17
CA TYR A 294 1.91 19.95 14.10
C TYR A 294 1.32 19.55 12.76
N LEU A 295 1.78 20.21 11.68
CA LEU A 295 1.35 19.85 10.34
C LEU A 295 1.76 18.41 10.02
N GLU A 296 0.77 17.58 9.72
CA GLU A 296 0.94 16.21 9.24
C GLU A 296 0.64 16.13 7.74
N ALA A 297 1.43 15.34 7.03
CA ALA A 297 1.10 14.83 5.71
C ALA A 297 0.52 13.42 5.86
N ARG A 298 -0.67 13.20 5.30
CA ARG A 298 -1.30 11.91 5.12
C ARG A 298 -1.25 11.59 3.63
N ILE A 299 -0.58 10.50 3.30
CA ILE A 299 -0.21 10.19 1.93
C ILE A 299 -1.02 8.98 1.49
N ASP A 300 -1.84 9.19 0.47
CA ASP A 300 -2.60 8.15 -0.20
C ASP A 300 -1.88 7.80 -1.50
N TYR A 301 -1.60 6.53 -1.73
CA TYR A 301 -0.90 6.07 -2.92
C TYR A 301 -1.21 4.60 -3.22
N ASP A 302 -1.03 4.22 -4.47
CA ASP A 302 -1.20 2.84 -4.91
C ASP A 302 0.18 2.19 -5.07
N VAL A 303 0.34 0.98 -4.53
CA VAL A 303 1.51 0.13 -4.78
C VAL A 303 1.32 -0.48 -6.16
N LEU A 304 2.29 -0.25 -7.04
CA LEU A 304 2.25 -0.66 -8.44
C LEU A 304 2.02 -2.17 -8.60
N ASP A 305 2.75 -2.95 -7.82
CA ASP A 305 2.69 -4.40 -7.88
C ASP A 305 3.15 -5.00 -6.54
N PRO A 306 2.27 -5.67 -5.79
CA PRO A 306 2.63 -6.29 -4.51
C PRO A 306 3.60 -7.48 -4.68
N GLN A 307 3.86 -7.93 -5.91
CA GLN A 307 4.92 -8.91 -6.20
C GLN A 307 6.32 -8.33 -6.21
N ILE A 308 6.45 -7.00 -6.25
CA ILE A 308 7.75 -6.34 -6.06
C ILE A 308 8.03 -6.35 -4.56
N ILE A 309 8.90 -7.27 -4.17
CA ILE A 309 9.32 -7.44 -2.79
C ILE A 309 10.29 -6.32 -2.44
N HIS A 310 10.05 -5.66 -1.31
CA HIS A 310 10.98 -4.70 -0.76
C HIS A 310 11.61 -5.26 0.53
N GLU A 311 12.92 -5.10 0.69
CA GLU A 311 13.65 -5.46 1.91
C GLU A 311 14.68 -4.38 2.24
N ASP A 312 14.65 -3.86 3.47
CA ASP A 312 15.64 -2.91 3.96
C ASP A 312 16.78 -3.70 4.61
N ARG A 313 17.97 -3.60 4.03
CA ARG A 313 19.15 -4.35 4.44
C ARG A 313 20.28 -3.40 4.80
N ARG A 314 20.71 -3.48 6.05
CA ARG A 314 21.94 -2.82 6.50
C ARG A 314 23.14 -3.61 6.01
N VAL A 315 24.11 -2.91 5.45
CA VAL A 315 25.40 -3.48 5.06
C VAL A 315 26.33 -3.43 6.26
N ASP A 316 26.87 -4.57 6.64
CA ASP A 316 27.79 -4.65 7.76
C ASP A 316 29.08 -3.87 7.49
N GLU A 317 29.69 -3.38 8.57
CA GLU A 317 31.02 -2.79 8.49
C GLU A 317 32.03 -3.84 8.01
N ARG A 318 32.90 -3.42 7.10
CA ARG A 318 33.94 -4.30 6.57
C ARG A 318 35.13 -4.32 7.53
N PRO A 319 35.65 -5.51 7.90
CA PRO A 319 36.92 -5.61 8.61
C PRO A 319 38.05 -5.00 7.79
N SER A 320 38.98 -4.30 8.44
CA SER A 320 40.12 -3.64 7.76
C SER A 320 41.04 -4.58 6.98
N SER A 321 40.93 -5.90 7.20
CA SER A 321 41.69 -6.94 6.49
C SER A 321 41.14 -7.28 5.09
N VAL A 322 39.92 -6.86 4.77
CA VAL A 322 39.30 -7.11 3.47
C VAL A 322 39.56 -5.91 2.55
N PRO A 323 40.12 -6.10 1.33
CA PRO A 323 40.35 -5.02 0.38
C PRO A 323 39.10 -4.15 0.17
N SER A 324 39.25 -2.82 0.08
CA SER A 324 38.13 -1.90 -0.12
C SER A 324 37.38 -2.13 -1.44
N THR A 325 38.04 -2.73 -2.42
CA THR A 325 37.48 -3.09 -3.73
C THR A 325 36.67 -4.38 -3.75
N ASP A 326 36.72 -5.20 -2.68
CA ASP A 326 35.96 -6.44 -2.64
C ASP A 326 34.45 -6.14 -2.62
N PRO A 327 33.59 -7.01 -3.16
CA PRO A 327 32.15 -6.75 -3.14
C PRO A 327 31.54 -6.91 -1.74
N TYR A 328 30.55 -6.08 -1.41
CA TYR A 328 29.70 -6.28 -0.23
C TYR A 328 28.57 -7.24 -0.59
N VAL A 329 28.40 -8.32 0.16
CA VAL A 329 27.42 -9.37 -0.14
C VAL A 329 26.23 -9.28 0.79
N ILE A 330 25.03 -9.27 0.22
CA ILE A 330 23.75 -9.27 0.96
C ILE A 330 22.94 -10.48 0.52
N LYS A 331 22.32 -11.15 1.49
CA LYS A 331 21.39 -12.24 1.23
C LYS A 331 19.96 -11.72 1.29
N LEU A 332 19.22 -11.90 0.19
CA LEU A 332 17.77 -11.68 0.13
C LEU A 332 17.01 -12.78 0.86
N THR A 333 15.77 -12.49 1.25
CA THR A 333 14.89 -13.49 1.86
C THR A 333 14.49 -14.56 0.86
N LEU A 334 14.13 -14.15 -0.37
CA LEU A 334 13.80 -15.09 -1.44
C LEU A 334 15.02 -15.48 -2.26
N ASN A 335 14.93 -16.66 -2.87
CA ASN A 335 15.86 -17.16 -3.88
C ASN A 335 15.19 -17.10 -5.26
N ARG A 336 15.89 -17.55 -6.32
CA ARG A 336 15.35 -17.59 -7.69
C ARG A 336 14.81 -16.22 -8.15
N ILE A 337 15.65 -15.20 -8.04
CA ILE A 337 15.34 -13.84 -8.46
C ILE A 337 15.04 -13.82 -9.96
N LYS A 338 13.96 -13.13 -10.37
CA LYS A 338 13.59 -13.02 -11.79
C LYS A 338 14.65 -12.20 -12.53
N GLN A 339 15.04 -12.67 -13.71
CA GLN A 339 15.99 -12.00 -14.60
C GLN A 339 15.30 -11.57 -15.89
N ALA A 340 15.44 -10.29 -16.23
CA ALA A 340 14.78 -9.67 -17.36
C ALA A 340 15.27 -10.30 -18.68
N GLY A 341 14.32 -10.61 -19.57
CA GLY A 341 14.58 -11.28 -20.83
C GLY A 341 14.96 -12.77 -20.72
N VAL A 342 15.04 -13.32 -19.50
CA VAL A 342 15.43 -14.73 -19.25
C VAL A 342 14.32 -15.50 -18.56
N THR A 343 13.76 -14.96 -17.47
CA THR A 343 12.69 -15.61 -16.72
C THR A 343 11.37 -15.48 -17.48
N THR A 344 10.62 -16.59 -17.57
CA THR A 344 9.28 -16.63 -18.16
C THR A 344 8.22 -16.40 -17.08
N GLU A 345 7.30 -15.50 -17.35
CA GLU A 345 6.11 -15.22 -16.56
C GLU A 345 5.05 -16.31 -16.78
N ILE A 346 4.03 -16.33 -15.93
CA ILE A 346 3.03 -17.41 -15.96
C ILE A 346 2.15 -17.38 -17.23
N ASP A 347 2.03 -16.22 -17.86
CA ASP A 347 1.35 -16.02 -19.14
C ASP A 347 2.22 -16.41 -20.35
N GLY A 348 3.44 -16.90 -20.10
CA GLY A 348 4.41 -17.27 -21.13
C GLY A 348 5.23 -16.09 -21.67
N SER A 349 4.95 -14.86 -21.24
CA SER A 349 5.76 -13.69 -21.59
C SER A 349 7.12 -13.72 -20.87
N GLN A 350 8.08 -12.92 -21.35
CA GLN A 350 9.35 -12.77 -20.63
C GLN A 350 9.22 -11.67 -19.58
N TYR A 351 9.75 -11.91 -18.38
CA TYR A 351 9.91 -10.88 -17.37
C TYR A 351 10.71 -9.72 -17.97
N ARG A 352 10.21 -8.49 -17.79
CA ARG A 352 10.76 -7.29 -18.44
C ARG A 352 11.66 -6.47 -17.52
N GLY A 353 11.87 -6.90 -16.28
CA GLY A 353 12.54 -6.10 -15.25
C GLY A 353 11.57 -5.20 -14.48
N LEU A 354 12.09 -4.50 -13.49
CA LEU A 354 11.35 -3.56 -12.68
C LEU A 354 11.09 -2.24 -13.43
N PRO A 355 9.98 -1.55 -13.14
CA PRO A 355 9.68 -0.23 -13.69
C PRO A 355 10.57 0.86 -13.04
N PRO A 356 10.77 2.01 -13.73
CA PRO A 356 10.08 2.48 -14.92
C PRO A 356 10.79 1.99 -16.19
N LEU A 357 10.04 1.31 -17.06
CA LEU A 357 10.51 0.94 -18.39
C LEU A 357 10.24 2.10 -19.34
N PRO A 358 11.24 2.64 -20.07
CA PRO A 358 10.96 3.54 -21.17
C PRO A 358 10.18 2.80 -22.27
N ASN A 359 9.12 3.44 -22.77
CA ASN A 359 8.22 2.86 -23.75
C ASN A 359 8.74 3.13 -25.19
N PRO A 360 9.02 2.14 -26.08
CA PRO A 360 9.49 0.74 -25.95
C PRO A 360 10.96 0.52 -26.49
N PRO A 361 11.65 -0.66 -26.45
CA PRO A 361 11.50 -1.93 -25.73
C PRO A 361 12.75 -2.28 -24.86
N ALA A 362 13.19 -1.39 -23.97
CA ALA A 362 14.32 -1.70 -23.08
C ALA A 362 13.90 -2.65 -21.94
N LEU A 363 14.80 -3.55 -21.53
CA LEU A 363 14.64 -4.29 -20.28
C LEU A 363 14.95 -3.35 -19.11
N GLY A 364 14.15 -3.43 -18.06
CA GLY A 364 14.38 -2.74 -16.80
C GLY A 364 15.40 -3.46 -15.94
N PRO A 365 15.83 -2.85 -14.83
CA PRO A 365 16.71 -3.51 -13.89
C PRO A 365 16.02 -4.72 -13.24
N ASP A 366 16.79 -5.78 -13.00
CA ASP A 366 16.30 -6.97 -12.27
C ASP A 366 16.06 -6.68 -10.79
N LEU A 367 16.84 -5.73 -10.26
CA LEU A 367 16.82 -5.28 -8.89
C LEU A 367 17.16 -3.78 -8.83
N VAL A 368 16.44 -3.05 -7.99
CA VAL A 368 16.76 -1.66 -7.65
C VAL A 368 17.23 -1.61 -6.20
N ALA A 369 18.35 -0.94 -5.94
CA ALA A 369 18.85 -0.70 -4.60
C ALA A 369 18.88 0.80 -4.32
N VAL A 370 18.36 1.22 -3.18
CA VAL A 370 18.21 2.64 -2.84
C VAL A 370 18.82 2.85 -1.47
N ASP A 371 19.76 3.79 -1.40
CA ASP A 371 20.34 4.21 -0.13
C ASP A 371 19.33 5.06 0.63
N LEU A 372 18.90 4.58 1.80
CA LEU A 372 17.89 5.26 2.62
C LEU A 372 18.44 6.53 3.29
N GLU A 373 19.77 6.69 3.40
CA GLU A 373 20.37 7.88 3.99
C GLU A 373 20.36 9.07 3.02
N THR A 374 20.63 8.82 1.75
CA THR A 374 20.70 9.88 0.72
C THR A 374 19.44 9.96 -0.13
N ALA A 375 18.56 8.95 -0.03
CA ALA A 375 17.36 8.82 -0.84
C ALA A 375 17.69 8.79 -2.35
N ARG A 376 18.72 8.01 -2.73
CA ARG A 376 19.19 7.85 -4.12
C ARG A 376 19.40 6.39 -4.48
N GLN A 377 19.12 6.07 -5.74
CA GLN A 377 19.38 4.75 -6.30
C GLN A 377 20.88 4.50 -6.50
N VAL A 378 21.34 3.29 -6.27
CA VAL A 378 22.69 2.82 -6.61
C VAL A 378 22.77 2.57 -8.11
N ASP A 379 23.91 2.89 -8.72
CA ASP A 379 24.18 2.56 -10.12
C ASP A 379 24.03 1.04 -10.35
N PRO A 380 23.11 0.61 -11.24
CA PRO A 380 22.85 -0.81 -11.46
C PRO A 380 24.06 -1.57 -12.00
N THR A 381 25.03 -0.91 -12.64
CA THR A 381 26.26 -1.54 -13.13
C THR A 381 27.19 -2.01 -12.01
N GLN A 382 27.01 -1.47 -10.80
CA GLN A 382 27.73 -1.87 -9.60
C GLN A 382 26.95 -2.88 -8.74
N ILE A 383 25.87 -3.45 -9.28
CA ILE A 383 25.08 -4.49 -8.63
C ILE A 383 25.23 -5.80 -9.41
N ARG A 384 25.64 -6.87 -8.73
CA ARG A 384 25.62 -8.23 -9.28
C ARG A 384 24.68 -9.11 -8.50
N ILE A 385 23.98 -10.00 -9.20
CA ILE A 385 22.96 -10.87 -8.61
C ILE A 385 23.33 -12.32 -8.90
N ASN A 386 23.41 -13.14 -7.85
CA ASN A 386 23.29 -14.58 -7.97
C ASN A 386 21.80 -14.91 -7.94
N TYR A 387 21.19 -15.05 -9.12
CA TYR A 387 19.74 -15.28 -9.27
C TYR A 387 19.26 -16.53 -8.56
N LYS A 388 20.01 -17.63 -8.64
CA LYS A 388 19.60 -18.91 -8.07
C LYS A 388 19.51 -18.83 -6.56
N ASP A 389 20.55 -18.31 -5.92
CA ASP A 389 20.65 -18.31 -4.48
C ASP A 389 20.08 -17.03 -3.85
N GLY A 390 19.87 -15.94 -4.58
CA GLY A 390 19.38 -14.67 -4.01
C GLY A 390 20.45 -13.90 -3.23
N TYR A 391 21.71 -13.96 -3.69
CA TYR A 391 22.76 -13.08 -3.15
C TYR A 391 22.95 -11.88 -4.08
N ILE A 392 23.09 -10.70 -3.48
CA ILE A 392 23.43 -9.46 -4.16
C ILE A 392 24.83 -9.06 -3.77
N GLN A 393 25.56 -8.48 -4.71
CA GLN A 393 26.87 -7.91 -4.48
C GLN A 393 26.89 -6.46 -4.92
N PHE A 394 27.18 -5.55 -3.99
CA PHE A 394 27.62 -4.20 -4.34
C PHE A 394 29.09 -4.26 -4.68
N VAL A 395 29.44 -3.91 -5.92
CA VAL A 395 30.80 -3.93 -6.46
C VAL A 395 31.36 -2.52 -6.39
N PRO A 396 32.13 -2.19 -5.34
CA PRO A 396 32.68 -0.85 -5.21
C PRO A 396 33.72 -0.53 -6.30
N ASP A 397 33.92 0.76 -6.53
CA ASP A 397 34.99 1.29 -7.36
C ASP A 397 36.36 1.16 -6.69
N GLN A 398 37.40 1.69 -7.33
CA GLN A 398 38.77 1.67 -6.79
C GLN A 398 38.90 2.43 -5.45
N ASN A 399 37.96 3.31 -5.14
CA ASN A 399 37.92 4.07 -3.89
C ASN A 399 37.11 3.36 -2.80
N GLY A 400 36.57 2.16 -3.07
CA GLY A 400 35.75 1.42 -2.12
C GLY A 400 34.31 1.93 -2.02
N THR A 401 33.84 2.67 -3.02
CA THR A 401 32.54 3.33 -3.03
C THR A 401 31.61 2.83 -4.13
N VAL A 402 30.30 2.95 -3.93
CA VAL A 402 29.30 2.82 -5.00
C VAL A 402 28.82 4.20 -5.41
N HIS A 403 28.59 4.35 -6.71
CA HIS A 403 28.01 5.54 -7.29
C HIS A 403 26.49 5.48 -7.13
N LEU A 404 25.92 6.61 -6.71
CA LEU A 404 24.50 6.83 -6.65
C LEU A 404 24.08 7.68 -7.84
N LEU A 405 22.95 7.29 -8.45
CA LEU A 405 22.36 8.02 -9.55
C LEU A 405 22.09 9.46 -9.13
N ALA A 406 22.37 10.40 -10.04
CA ALA A 406 22.08 11.81 -9.81
C ALA A 406 20.57 12.00 -9.67
N ARG A 407 20.15 12.84 -8.73
CA ARG A 407 18.74 13.25 -8.68
C ARG A 407 18.52 14.39 -9.68
N PRO A 408 17.31 14.54 -10.23
CA PRO A 408 17.01 15.65 -11.12
C PRO A 408 17.18 17.03 -10.45
N ASP A 409 16.99 17.13 -9.13
CA ASP A 409 17.18 18.35 -8.32
C ASP A 409 18.63 18.62 -7.91
N GLN A 410 19.50 17.61 -7.92
CA GLN A 410 20.86 17.72 -7.43
C GLN A 410 21.80 17.06 -8.44
N GLY A 411 22.23 17.86 -9.41
CA GLY A 411 23.23 17.44 -10.38
C GLY A 411 24.48 16.88 -9.70
N GLY A 412 25.07 15.84 -10.31
CA GLY A 412 26.33 15.24 -9.87
C GLY A 412 26.20 13.82 -9.33
N VAL A 413 27.23 13.02 -9.62
CA VAL A 413 27.41 11.67 -9.08
C VAL A 413 27.79 11.79 -7.61
N VAL A 414 27.05 11.10 -6.74
CA VAL A 414 27.38 10.99 -5.31
C VAL A 414 27.97 9.60 -5.09
N SER A 415 29.18 9.54 -4.55
CA SER A 415 29.83 8.26 -4.21
C SER A 415 29.80 8.03 -2.72
N VAL A 416 29.45 6.81 -2.32
CA VAL A 416 29.25 6.47 -0.91
C VAL A 416 29.87 5.12 -0.60
N SER A 417 30.40 4.96 0.60
CA SER A 417 30.76 3.63 1.10
C SER A 417 29.47 2.88 1.43
N PRO A 418 29.25 1.66 0.90
CA PRO A 418 28.09 0.86 1.30
C PRO A 418 28.11 0.50 2.79
N ALA A 419 29.29 0.36 3.40
CA ALA A 419 29.45 -0.10 4.77
C ALA A 419 28.69 0.77 5.78
N GLY A 420 27.95 0.11 6.68
CA GLY A 420 27.20 0.76 7.75
C GLY A 420 25.84 1.33 7.32
N ARG A 421 25.60 1.47 6.01
CA ARG A 421 24.37 2.06 5.43
C ARG A 421 23.24 1.05 5.28
N THR A 422 22.02 1.56 5.20
CA THR A 422 20.83 0.76 4.94
C THR A 422 20.32 1.01 3.53
N PHE A 423 20.19 -0.07 2.75
CA PHE A 423 19.64 -0.02 1.41
C PHE A 423 18.28 -0.70 1.36
N ARG A 424 17.30 -0.06 0.73
CA ARG A 424 16.06 -0.71 0.30
C ARG A 424 16.28 -1.42 -1.02
N LEU A 425 16.01 -2.71 -1.03
CA LEU A 425 16.18 -3.59 -2.18
C LEU A 425 14.81 -3.97 -2.73
N LEU A 426 14.54 -3.63 -3.98
CA LEU A 426 13.30 -3.95 -4.69
C LEU A 426 13.58 -5.03 -5.73
N TYR A 427 12.83 -6.13 -5.72
CA TYR A 427 13.04 -7.25 -6.66
C TYR A 427 11.80 -8.15 -6.80
N LYS A 428 11.80 -9.01 -7.81
CA LYS A 428 10.82 -10.10 -7.96
C LYS A 428 11.51 -11.46 -7.92
N ALA A 429 10.78 -12.49 -7.49
CA ALA A 429 11.25 -13.87 -7.47
C ALA A 429 10.27 -14.83 -8.15
N ASP A 430 10.79 -15.96 -8.62
CA ASP A 430 9.99 -17.05 -9.18
C ASP A 430 9.02 -17.65 -8.15
N GLY A 431 7.82 -18.03 -8.60
CA GLY A 431 6.72 -18.49 -7.76
C GLY A 431 5.68 -17.42 -7.41
N ASP A 432 5.70 -16.27 -8.10
CA ASP A 432 4.71 -15.19 -7.99
C ASP A 432 4.42 -14.76 -6.54
N TRP A 433 5.51 -14.62 -5.78
CA TRP A 433 5.48 -14.10 -4.42
C TRP A 433 4.90 -12.70 -4.41
N ALA A 434 3.99 -12.42 -3.48
CA ALA A 434 3.55 -11.08 -3.15
C ALA A 434 3.40 -10.88 -1.65
N VAL A 435 3.69 -9.67 -1.21
CA VAL A 435 3.51 -9.23 0.18
C VAL A 435 2.45 -8.14 0.19
N GLN A 436 1.38 -8.37 0.94
CA GLN A 436 0.27 -7.45 1.11
C GLN A 436 0.17 -7.03 2.56
N LEU A 437 0.19 -5.73 2.79
CA LEU A 437 -0.28 -5.18 4.05
C LEU A 437 -1.81 -5.15 4.03
N MET A 438 -2.43 -5.63 5.09
CA MET A 438 -3.86 -5.49 5.32
C MET A 438 -4.06 -4.76 6.63
N LYS A 439 -4.86 -3.69 6.62
CA LYS A 439 -5.16 -2.92 7.81
C LYS A 439 -6.64 -2.60 7.90
N ALA A 440 -7.21 -2.86 9.07
CA ALA A 440 -8.55 -2.41 9.41
C ALA A 440 -8.61 -0.89 9.37
N TYR A 441 -9.65 -0.35 8.71
CA TYR A 441 -9.77 1.09 8.56
C TYR A 441 -9.87 1.79 9.92
N TYR A 442 -9.19 2.92 10.08
CA TYR A 442 -8.94 3.53 11.38
C TYR A 442 -10.23 3.85 12.14
N VAL A 443 -11.28 4.34 11.46
CA VAL A 443 -12.58 4.68 12.06
C VAL A 443 -13.69 4.26 11.13
N TYR A 444 -14.65 3.49 11.64
CA TYR A 444 -15.85 3.11 10.90
C TYR A 444 -17.05 3.97 11.27
N GLU A 445 -17.82 4.37 10.26
CA GLU A 445 -19.02 5.19 10.41
C GLU A 445 -20.30 4.35 10.28
N ARG A 446 -21.29 4.63 11.14
CA ARG A 446 -22.56 3.91 11.10
C ARG A 446 -23.37 4.37 9.88
N ARG A 447 -23.87 3.42 9.10
CA ARG A 447 -24.84 3.66 8.03
C ARG A 447 -26.23 3.21 8.39
N GLY A 448 -27.22 3.95 7.88
CA GLY A 448 -28.64 3.63 8.01
C GLY A 448 -29.17 2.70 6.91
N SER A 449 -28.48 2.62 5.78
CA SER A 449 -28.86 1.82 4.62
C SER A 449 -27.62 1.23 3.93
N ALA A 450 -27.88 0.32 3.00
CA ALA A 450 -26.89 -0.38 2.21
C ALA A 450 -26.54 0.39 0.91
N PRO A 451 -25.44 0.04 0.22
CA PRO A 451 -24.41 -0.91 0.63
C PRO A 451 -23.41 -0.26 1.60
N LEU A 452 -22.55 -1.11 2.15
CA LEU A 452 -21.45 -0.71 3.00
C LEU A 452 -20.20 -0.50 2.14
N ASP A 453 -19.52 0.62 2.37
CA ASP A 453 -18.16 0.86 1.90
C ASP A 453 -17.11 0.33 2.90
N TYR A 454 -15.84 0.39 2.52
CA TYR A 454 -14.70 -0.06 3.34
C TYR A 454 -14.63 0.59 4.73
N LYS A 455 -15.23 1.76 4.94
CA LYS A 455 -15.14 2.56 6.18
C LYS A 455 -16.46 2.64 6.93
N SER A 456 -17.43 1.80 6.61
CA SER A 456 -18.74 1.86 7.23
C SER A 456 -19.17 0.54 7.86
N TYR A 457 -20.11 0.66 8.79
CA TYR A 457 -20.76 -0.47 9.41
C TYR A 457 -22.27 -0.27 9.49
N TYR A 458 -23.00 -1.39 9.50
CA TYR A 458 -24.45 -1.41 9.64
C TYR A 458 -24.86 -2.21 10.87
N ILE A 459 -25.98 -1.84 11.48
CA ILE A 459 -26.61 -2.58 12.57
C ILE A 459 -27.97 -3.04 12.08
N ASP A 460 -28.18 -4.34 12.08
CA ASP A 460 -29.49 -4.92 11.77
C ASP A 460 -30.42 -4.78 12.98
N GLY A 461 -31.60 -4.19 12.78
CA GLY A 461 -32.62 -4.06 13.82
C GLY A 461 -33.13 -5.42 14.34
N SER A 462 -33.05 -6.47 13.53
CA SER A 462 -33.46 -7.83 13.93
C SER A 462 -32.45 -8.49 14.88
N ASN A 463 -31.17 -8.13 14.76
CA ASN A 463 -30.10 -8.57 15.65
C ASN A 463 -29.19 -7.38 16.00
N PRO A 464 -29.59 -6.55 16.99
CA PRO A 464 -28.90 -5.31 17.31
C PRO A 464 -27.48 -5.49 17.88
N ARG A 465 -27.09 -6.74 18.19
CA ARG A 465 -25.71 -7.08 18.59
C ARG A 465 -24.77 -7.21 17.40
N ARG A 466 -25.30 -7.45 16.21
CA ARG A 466 -24.48 -7.73 15.03
C ARG A 466 -24.14 -6.45 14.29
N LEU A 467 -22.84 -6.21 14.19
CA LEU A 467 -22.26 -5.19 13.33
C LEU A 467 -21.87 -5.84 12.01
N TRP A 468 -22.31 -5.27 10.91
CA TRP A 468 -22.01 -5.70 9.56
C TRP A 468 -21.00 -4.76 8.91
N PHE A 469 -20.11 -5.31 8.10
CA PHE A 469 -19.03 -4.59 7.41
C PHE A 469 -18.92 -5.06 5.96
N ALA A 470 -18.39 -4.20 5.08
CA ALA A 470 -18.06 -4.57 3.71
C ALA A 470 -17.14 -5.82 3.66
N ALA A 471 -17.22 -6.59 2.58
CA ALA A 471 -16.55 -7.89 2.47
C ALA A 471 -15.02 -7.78 2.55
N CYS A 472 -14.45 -6.67 2.07
CA CYS A 472 -13.03 -6.35 2.12
C CYS A 472 -12.47 -6.28 3.55
N ASN A 473 -13.32 -6.03 4.55
CA ASN A 473 -12.94 -5.99 5.96
C ASN A 473 -12.89 -7.37 6.63
N ALA A 474 -13.28 -8.44 5.94
CA ALA A 474 -13.32 -9.77 6.55
C ALA A 474 -11.97 -10.18 7.16
N ASN A 475 -12.03 -11.00 8.22
CA ASN A 475 -10.86 -11.42 9.01
C ASN A 475 -10.07 -10.30 9.71
N GLN A 476 -10.41 -9.02 9.60
CA GLN A 476 -9.76 -7.95 10.34
C GLN A 476 -10.29 -7.87 11.79
N SER A 477 -9.72 -7.02 12.64
CA SER A 477 -10.19 -6.81 14.02
C SER A 477 -10.54 -5.36 14.29
N VAL A 478 -11.66 -5.15 14.98
CA VAL A 478 -12.19 -3.84 15.36
C VAL A 478 -12.32 -3.74 16.88
N SER A 479 -12.24 -2.52 17.39
CA SER A 479 -12.53 -2.17 18.77
C SER A 479 -13.83 -1.39 18.82
N VAL A 480 -14.75 -1.79 19.69
CA VAL A 480 -16.06 -1.17 19.83
C VAL A 480 -16.25 -0.60 21.22
N ASP A 481 -16.63 0.68 21.27
CA ASP A 481 -17.04 1.37 22.49
C ASP A 481 -18.56 1.52 22.47
N TYR A 482 -19.24 0.99 23.47
CA TYR A 482 -20.70 1.02 23.55
C TYR A 482 -21.18 0.97 25.00
N ASP A 483 -22.43 1.30 25.24
CA ASP A 483 -23.09 1.00 26.49
C ASP A 483 -24.22 -0.01 26.31
N TYR A 484 -24.57 -0.71 27.38
CA TYR A 484 -25.73 -1.58 27.44
C TYR A 484 -26.44 -1.37 28.77
N VAL A 485 -27.72 -1.74 28.81
CA VAL A 485 -28.55 -1.59 30.01
C VAL A 485 -28.73 -2.95 30.68
N VAL A 486 -28.44 -3.04 31.96
CA VAL A 486 -28.73 -4.20 32.80
C VAL A 486 -29.38 -3.74 34.10
N ASN A 487 -30.53 -4.31 34.45
CA ASN A 487 -31.30 -3.93 35.65
C ASN A 487 -31.60 -2.42 35.77
N GLY A 488 -31.72 -1.70 34.65
CA GLY A 488 -31.95 -0.26 34.61
C GLY A 488 -30.68 0.61 34.75
N GLU A 489 -29.52 0.00 34.95
CA GLU A 489 -28.23 0.69 34.99
C GLU A 489 -27.53 0.62 33.62
N THR A 490 -26.98 1.75 33.19
CA THR A 490 -26.17 1.83 31.96
C THR A 490 -24.73 1.47 32.27
N ILE A 491 -24.23 0.38 31.70
CA ILE A 491 -22.83 -0.05 31.81
C ILE A 491 -22.12 0.26 30.50
N LYS A 492 -21.00 0.97 30.60
CA LYS A 492 -20.15 1.30 29.46
C LYS A 492 -19.06 0.24 29.27
N ILE A 493 -18.95 -0.26 28.05
CA ILE A 493 -17.84 -1.07 27.54
C ILE A 493 -16.95 -0.16 26.69
N ILE A 494 -15.65 -0.21 26.97
CA ILE A 494 -14.64 0.54 26.22
C ILE A 494 -13.64 -0.49 25.70
N GLY A 495 -13.37 -0.45 24.41
CA GLY A 495 -12.31 -1.23 23.82
C GLY A 495 -12.61 -2.70 23.58
N GLU A 496 -13.88 -3.11 23.40
CA GLU A 496 -14.18 -4.53 23.11
C GLU A 496 -13.57 -4.89 21.75
N ASN A 497 -12.50 -5.68 21.76
CA ASN A 497 -11.81 -6.11 20.55
C ASN A 497 -12.47 -7.37 19.98
N ILE A 498 -12.91 -7.30 18.73
CA ILE A 498 -13.66 -8.36 18.06
C ILE A 498 -13.06 -8.59 16.67
N LYS A 499 -12.80 -9.86 16.34
CA LYS A 499 -12.40 -10.28 15.01
C LYS A 499 -13.64 -10.40 14.11
N LEU A 500 -13.60 -9.74 12.96
CA LEU A 500 -14.60 -9.84 11.92
C LEU A 500 -14.58 -11.24 11.30
N SER A 501 -15.76 -11.72 10.90
CA SER A 501 -15.95 -13.07 10.39
C SER A 501 -15.02 -13.41 9.22
N ASP A 502 -14.61 -14.68 9.18
CA ASP A 502 -13.87 -15.30 8.06
C ASP A 502 -14.81 -15.95 7.04
N VAL A 503 -16.12 -15.81 7.24
CA VAL A 503 -17.17 -16.24 6.33
C VAL A 503 -18.11 -15.07 6.11
N LEU A 504 -18.50 -14.86 4.85
CA LEU A 504 -19.48 -13.84 4.48
C LEU A 504 -20.89 -14.41 4.50
N LEU A 505 -21.83 -13.66 5.06
CA LEU A 505 -23.25 -14.00 5.03
C LEU A 505 -24.00 -13.05 4.09
N PRO A 506 -25.10 -13.50 3.45
CA PRO A 506 -25.98 -12.61 2.71
C PRO A 506 -26.36 -11.41 3.58
N ASN A 507 -26.27 -10.21 3.01
CA ASN A 507 -26.59 -9.00 3.74
C ASN A 507 -28.05 -9.02 4.23
N PRO A 508 -28.34 -8.50 5.43
CA PRO A 508 -29.67 -8.55 6.03
C PRO A 508 -30.70 -7.67 5.31
N VAL A 509 -30.25 -6.73 4.47
CA VAL A 509 -31.09 -5.77 3.75
C VAL A 509 -31.55 -6.31 2.39
N GLY A 510 -31.04 -7.47 1.96
CA GLY A 510 -31.40 -8.09 0.68
C GLY A 510 -30.80 -7.42 -0.55
N VAL A 511 -29.71 -6.65 -0.42
CA VAL A 511 -29.02 -6.00 -1.54
C VAL A 511 -28.50 -7.04 -2.53
N ILE A 512 -28.78 -6.80 -3.80
CA ILE A 512 -28.34 -7.59 -4.94
C ILE A 512 -27.23 -6.79 -5.64
N GLY A 513 -26.09 -7.43 -5.89
CA GLY A 513 -24.98 -6.84 -6.64
C GLY A 513 -25.24 -6.85 -8.14
N SER A 514 -24.34 -6.25 -8.91
CA SER A 514 -24.44 -6.17 -10.37
C SER A 514 -24.38 -7.52 -11.08
N ASP A 515 -23.92 -8.57 -10.40
CA ASP A 515 -23.96 -9.95 -10.90
C ASP A 515 -25.32 -10.65 -10.67
N GLY A 516 -26.31 -9.94 -10.14
CA GLY A 516 -27.64 -10.46 -9.83
C GLY A 516 -27.68 -11.35 -8.58
N ARG A 517 -26.61 -11.41 -7.78
CA ARG A 517 -26.55 -12.20 -6.54
C ARG A 517 -26.61 -11.32 -5.30
N LEU A 518 -27.05 -11.89 -4.18
CA LEU A 518 -27.02 -11.20 -2.90
C LEU A 518 -25.59 -10.84 -2.51
N VAL A 519 -25.36 -9.55 -2.25
CA VAL A 519 -24.11 -9.04 -1.69
C VAL A 519 -23.90 -9.71 -0.33
N LYS A 520 -22.67 -10.10 -0.02
CA LYS A 520 -22.34 -10.76 1.24
C LYS A 520 -21.41 -9.89 2.05
N TRP A 521 -21.66 -9.83 3.35
CA TRP A 521 -20.94 -8.96 4.29
C TRP A 521 -20.21 -9.77 5.36
N ALA A 522 -19.14 -9.18 5.86
CA ALA A 522 -18.48 -9.62 7.08
C ALA A 522 -19.30 -9.13 8.28
N TYR A 523 -19.16 -9.80 9.42
CA TYR A 523 -19.87 -9.40 10.62
C TYR A 523 -19.05 -9.64 11.90
N ALA A 524 -19.46 -8.95 12.96
CA ALA A 524 -19.02 -9.18 14.33
C ALA A 524 -20.22 -9.10 15.27
N ASP A 525 -20.29 -10.01 16.23
CA ASP A 525 -21.34 -10.03 17.25
C ASP A 525 -20.80 -9.45 18.56
N LEU A 526 -21.43 -8.38 19.05
CA LEU A 526 -21.17 -7.80 20.36
C LEU A 526 -21.63 -8.74 21.47
N LYS A 527 -20.92 -8.73 22.60
CA LYS A 527 -21.29 -9.52 23.77
C LYS A 527 -22.68 -9.18 24.32
N TYR A 528 -23.03 -7.88 24.36
CA TYR A 528 -24.33 -7.40 24.85
C TYR A 528 -25.07 -6.59 23.77
N ILE A 529 -26.38 -6.44 23.93
CA ILE A 529 -27.19 -5.56 23.07
C ILE A 529 -26.82 -4.11 23.39
N PRO A 530 -26.26 -3.34 22.44
CA PRO A 530 -25.89 -1.96 22.70
C PRO A 530 -27.13 -1.07 22.81
N ALA A 531 -27.17 -0.21 23.82
CA ALA A 531 -28.11 0.90 23.87
C ALA A 531 -27.60 2.06 22.99
N ARG A 532 -26.28 2.32 23.04
CA ARG A 532 -25.59 3.26 22.16
C ARG A 532 -24.19 2.76 21.82
N ILE A 533 -23.81 2.91 20.55
CA ILE A 533 -22.41 2.75 20.10
C ILE A 533 -21.78 4.13 19.98
N TYR A 534 -20.61 4.30 20.59
CA TYR A 534 -19.84 5.54 20.61
C TYR A 534 -18.79 5.57 19.52
N ALA A 535 -18.09 4.44 19.30
CA ALA A 535 -17.03 4.34 18.32
C ALA A 535 -16.83 2.89 17.86
N VAL A 536 -16.42 2.75 16.60
CA VAL A 536 -15.97 1.48 16.00
C VAL A 536 -14.66 1.80 15.28
N ASN A 537 -13.54 1.29 15.77
CA ASN A 537 -12.21 1.62 15.27
C ASN A 537 -11.46 0.36 14.82
N GLY A 538 -10.77 0.40 13.68
CA GLY A 538 -9.91 -0.69 13.24
C GLY A 538 -8.68 -0.82 14.12
N THR A 539 -8.33 -2.05 14.51
CA THR A 539 -7.20 -2.32 15.42
C THR A 539 -6.19 -3.34 14.90
N SER A 540 -6.50 -4.07 13.82
CA SER A 540 -5.58 -5.07 13.27
C SER A 540 -4.71 -4.51 12.15
N VAL A 541 -3.45 -4.94 12.16
CA VAL A 541 -2.54 -4.90 11.02
C VAL A 541 -2.11 -6.35 10.74
N ARG A 542 -2.16 -6.75 9.47
CA ARG A 542 -1.81 -8.08 8.99
C ARG A 542 -0.80 -7.95 7.87
N ALA A 543 0.27 -8.73 7.94
CA ALA A 543 1.08 -9.01 6.77
C ALA A 543 0.63 -10.34 6.18
N ARG A 544 0.20 -10.30 4.92
CA ARG A 544 -0.15 -11.46 4.14
C ARG A 544 0.93 -11.70 3.10
N VAL A 545 1.47 -12.90 3.07
CA VAL A 545 2.36 -13.34 2.00
C VAL A 545 1.64 -14.40 1.20
N VAL A 546 1.53 -14.18 -0.11
CA VAL A 546 0.93 -15.11 -1.06
C VAL A 546 1.97 -15.57 -2.07
N TRP A 547 1.86 -16.81 -2.53
CA TRP A 547 2.72 -17.34 -3.60
C TRP A 547 1.98 -18.43 -4.37
N ARG A 548 2.39 -18.66 -5.62
CA ARG A 548 1.91 -19.78 -6.43
C ARG A 548 2.71 -21.06 -6.17
N ASP A 549 1.96 -22.12 -5.94
CA ASP A 549 2.44 -23.50 -5.87
C ASP A 549 1.70 -24.31 -6.94
N GLY A 550 2.23 -24.29 -8.17
CA GLY A 550 1.52 -24.75 -9.36
C GLY A 550 0.36 -23.81 -9.71
N GLU A 551 -0.84 -24.36 -9.87
CA GLU A 551 -2.06 -23.60 -10.20
C GLU A 551 -2.77 -23.01 -8.97
N ARG A 552 -2.24 -23.22 -7.76
CA ARG A 552 -2.90 -22.80 -6.51
C ARG A 552 -2.14 -21.70 -5.81
N TRP A 553 -2.88 -20.68 -5.37
CA TRP A 553 -2.39 -19.74 -4.37
C TRP A 553 -2.25 -20.41 -3.01
N ARG A 554 -1.14 -20.13 -2.36
CA ARG A 554 -0.89 -20.38 -0.95
C ARG A 554 -0.75 -19.04 -0.25
N ASN A 555 -1.08 -19.00 1.03
CA ASN A 555 -0.89 -17.81 1.83
C ASN A 555 -0.42 -18.14 3.25
N VAL A 556 0.25 -17.17 3.85
CA VAL A 556 0.52 -17.08 5.29
C VAL A 556 0.10 -15.69 5.72
N ASP A 557 -0.69 -15.63 6.78
CA ASP A 557 -1.15 -14.38 7.40
C ASP A 557 -0.54 -14.29 8.80
N LEU A 558 0.16 -13.19 9.10
CA LEU A 558 0.61 -12.86 10.45
C LEU A 558 -0.11 -11.58 10.87
N ASP A 559 -0.77 -11.62 12.03
CA ASP A 559 -1.63 -10.55 12.53
C ASP A 559 -1.04 -9.96 13.81
N THR A 560 -1.20 -8.65 13.99
CA THR A 560 -0.95 -7.95 15.26
C THR A 560 -2.04 -6.92 15.50
N THR A 561 -2.32 -6.66 16.78
CA THR A 561 -3.13 -5.51 17.18
C THR A 561 -2.21 -4.29 17.22
N LEU A 562 -2.44 -3.33 16.31
CA LEU A 562 -1.70 -2.08 16.24
C LEU A 562 -2.66 -0.96 15.86
N ILE A 563 -2.83 -0.01 16.77
CA ILE A 563 -3.56 1.22 16.55
C ILE A 563 -2.56 2.32 16.22
N ARG A 564 -2.96 3.25 15.35
CA ARG A 564 -2.20 4.47 15.13
C ARG A 564 -2.10 5.19 16.49
N ALA A 565 -0.92 5.66 16.85
CA ALA A 565 -0.76 6.49 18.03
C ALA A 565 -1.63 7.75 17.85
N LYS A 566 -2.59 7.96 18.76
CA LYS A 566 -3.20 9.28 18.90
C LYS A 566 -2.13 10.19 19.48
N GLN A 567 -1.57 11.07 18.67
CA GLN A 567 -0.89 12.24 19.22
C GLN A 567 -2.00 13.19 19.67
N ASP A 568 -2.24 13.22 20.98
CA ASP A 568 -3.18 14.14 21.63
C ASP A 568 -2.78 15.60 21.39
#